data_AF-A0A3M7P3T2-F1
#
_entry.id   AF-A0A3M7P3T2-F1
#
_cell.length_a   1.000
_cell.length_b   1.000
_cell.length_c   1.000
_cell.angle_alpha   90.00
_cell.angle_beta   90.00
_cell.angle_gamma   90.00
#
_symmetry.space_group_name_H-M   'P 1'
#
loop_
_entity.id
_entity.type
_entity.pdbx_description
1 polymer ?
#
loop_
_entity_poly.entity_id
_entity_poly.type
_entity_poly.pdbx_seq_one_letter_code
_entity_poly.pdbx_strand_id
1 'polypeptide(L)' 'MSTELITEINGIKTGKLMYGDDLLIMTDSVKKMEKGLKICETLGLKTEIKFNPTKTQIMRIIRTKQDETSLELCGKEIE' A
#
# COMPACT_ATOMS: atom_id res chain seq x y z
N MET A 1 11.23 10.51 18.37
CA MET A 1 11.67 9.83 17.12
C MET A 1 10.92 10.49 15.98
N SER A 2 11.62 11.06 15.00
CA SER A 2 10.99 11.59 13.80
C SER A 2 10.48 10.41 12.98
N THR A 3 9.18 10.17 12.96
CA THR A 3 8.58 9.24 12.00
C THR A 3 8.62 9.94 10.66
N GLU A 4 9.63 9.64 9.86
CA GLU A 4 9.67 10.02 8.45
C GLU A 4 8.57 9.25 7.72
N LEU A 5 7.36 9.82 7.78
CA LEU A 5 6.17 9.24 7.16
C LEU A 5 6.31 9.24 5.64
N ILE A 6 7.05 10.19 5.06
CA ILE A 6 7.23 10.34 3.62
C ILE A 6 8.58 9.75 3.22
N THR A 7 8.57 8.78 2.33
CA THR A 7 9.75 8.17 1.72
C THR A 7 9.65 8.27 0.20
N GLU A 8 10.79 8.32 -0.50
CA GLU A 8 10.83 8.19 -1.95
C GLU A 8 11.32 6.80 -2.32
N ILE A 9 10.56 6.06 -3.14
CA ILE A 9 10.92 4.74 -3.63
C ILE A 9 10.86 4.79 -5.16
N ASN A 10 12.00 4.65 -5.83
CA ASN A 10 12.10 4.70 -7.30
C ASN A 10 11.38 5.93 -7.92
N GLY A 11 11.55 7.11 -7.33
CA GLY A 11 10.91 8.36 -7.79
C GLY A 11 9.44 8.51 -7.38
N ILE A 12 8.88 7.57 -6.62
CA ILE A 12 7.53 7.63 -6.07
C ILE A 12 7.61 8.13 -4.64
N LYS A 13 7.17 9.37 -4.40
CA LYS A 13 6.91 9.86 -3.04
C LYS A 13 5.71 9.13 -2.47
N THR A 14 5.93 8.37 -1.41
CA THR A 14 4.92 7.56 -0.76
C THR A 14 5.01 7.71 0.75
N GLY A 15 3.85 7.68 1.40
CA GLY A 15 3.78 7.53 2.84
C GLY A 15 4.04 6.07 3.22
N LYS A 16 4.93 5.77 4.16
CA LYS A 16 5.05 4.43 4.74
C LYS A 16 4.90 4.44 6.25
N LEU A 17 4.19 3.47 6.79
CA LEU A 17 4.12 3.18 8.21
C LEU A 17 4.24 1.67 8.40
N MET A 18 5.17 1.25 9.25
CA MET A 18 5.36 -0.15 9.62
C MET A 18 5.12 -0.32 11.11
N TYR A 19 4.37 -1.34 11.49
CA TYR A 19 4.14 -1.68 12.88
C TYR A 19 4.07 -3.20 13.04
N GLY A 20 5.10 -3.78 13.66
CA GLY A 20 5.24 -5.24 13.72
C GLY A 20 5.30 -5.84 12.31
N ASP A 21 4.35 -6.73 12.01
CA ASP A 21 4.22 -7.40 10.72
C ASP A 21 3.31 -6.66 9.72
N ASP A 22 2.69 -5.55 10.15
CA ASP A 22 1.77 -4.76 9.33
C ASP A 22 2.50 -3.61 8.62
N LEU A 23 2.18 -3.43 7.34
CA LEU A 23 2.73 -2.38 6.47
C LEU A 23 1.58 -1.58 5.85
N LEU A 24 1.62 -0.26 6.03
CA LEU A 24 0.75 0.69 5.36
C LEU A 24 1.55 1.52 4.36
N ILE A 25 1.06 1.57 3.13
CA ILE A 25 1.59 2.39 2.05
C ILE A 25 0.51 3.39 1.64
N MET A 26 0.87 4.66 1.51
CA MET A 26 -0.02 5.74 1.11
C MET A 26 0.55 6.46 -0.11
N THR A 27 -0.31 6.80 -1.06
CA THR A 27 0.06 7.49 -2.29
C THR A 27 -1.12 8.29 -2.81
N ASP A 28 -0.85 9.28 -3.64
CA ASP A 28 -1.82 10.15 -4.30
C ASP A 28 -2.46 9.52 -5.55
N SER A 29 -1.97 8.35 -6.00
CA SER A 29 -2.43 7.70 -7.23
C SER A 29 -2.40 6.18 -7.15
N VAL A 30 -3.46 5.54 -7.68
CA VAL A 30 -3.56 4.07 -7.82
C VAL A 30 -2.39 3.51 -8.64
N LYS A 31 -1.99 4.17 -9.73
CA LYS A 31 -0.84 3.72 -10.56
C LYS A 31 0.46 3.67 -9.77
N LYS A 32 0.66 4.60 -8.84
CA LYS A 32 1.82 4.60 -7.94
C LYS A 32 1.68 3.51 -6.87
N MET A 33 0.46 3.21 -6.42
CA MET A 33 0.17 2.12 -5.48
C MET A 33 0.55 0.77 -6.08
N GLU A 34 0.10 0.48 -7.30
CA GLU A 34 0.43 -0.77 -8.01
C GLU A 34 1.94 -0.95 -8.20
N LYS A 35 2.66 0.13 -8.51
CA LYS A 35 4.12 0.10 -8.60
C LYS A 35 4.75 -0.19 -7.23
N GLY A 36 4.24 0.43 -6.16
CA GLY A 36 4.68 0.15 -4.79
C GLY A 36 4.48 -1.30 -4.40
N LEU A 37 3.30 -1.87 -4.68
CA LEU A 37 2.97 -3.27 -4.40
C LEU A 37 3.91 -4.23 -5.15
N LYS A 38 4.20 -3.99 -6.44
CA LYS A 38 5.17 -4.79 -7.21
C LYS A 38 6.59 -4.76 -6.62
N ILE A 39 7.00 -3.60 -6.09
CA ILE A 39 8.29 -3.45 -5.41
C ILE A 39 8.29 -4.27 -4.12
N CYS A 40 7.21 -4.20 -3.33
CA CYS A 40 7.04 -5.01 -2.13
C CYS A 40 7.11 -6.51 -2.44
N GLU A 41 6.36 -7.00 -3.45
CA GLU A 41 6.43 -8.41 -3.87
C GLU A 41 7.84 -8.83 -4.28
N THR A 42 8.51 -8.01 -5.11
CA THR A 42 9.87 -8.31 -5.58
C THR A 42 10.87 -8.35 -4.43
N LEU A 43 10.75 -7.43 -3.46
CA LEU A 43 11.60 -7.41 -2.27
C LEU A 43 11.29 -8.59 -1.35
N GLY A 44 10.01 -8.93 -1.17
CA GLY A 44 9.56 -10.06 -0.37
C GLY A 44 10.15 -11.37 -0.87
N LEU A 45 10.14 -11.60 -2.18
CA LEU A 45 10.79 -12.77 -2.80
C LEU A 45 12.29 -12.84 -2.50
N LYS A 46 13.00 -11.71 -2.43
CA LYS A 46 14.45 -11.65 -2.14
C LYS A 46 14.78 -11.80 -0.65
N THR A 47 13.83 -11.47 0.22
CA THR A 47 14.03 -11.40 1.68
C THR A 47 13.27 -12.48 2.44
N GLU A 48 12.67 -13.43 1.71
CA GLU A 48 11.81 -14.51 2.24
C GLU A 48 10.57 -14.01 3.00
N ILE A 49 10.19 -12.74 2.79
CA ILE A 49 8.97 -12.14 3.36
C ILE A 49 7.80 -12.42 2.41
N LYS A 50 6.71 -12.98 2.96
CA LYS A 50 5.45 -13.22 2.24
C LYS A 50 4.35 -12.33 2.79
N PHE A 51 3.86 -11.41 1.96
CA PHE A 51 2.67 -10.62 2.29
C PHE A 51 1.44 -11.51 2.25
N ASN A 52 0.56 -11.37 3.24
CA ASN A 52 -0.65 -12.17 3.31
C ASN A 52 -1.69 -11.62 2.30
N PRO A 53 -2.00 -12.33 1.21
CA PRO A 53 -2.92 -11.85 0.21
C PRO A 53 -4.31 -11.59 0.82
N THR A 54 -4.87 -12.50 1.62
CA THR A 54 -6.24 -12.35 2.14
C THR A 54 -6.42 -11.18 3.10
N LYS A 55 -5.33 -10.67 3.69
CA LYS A 55 -5.35 -9.49 4.56
C LYS A 55 -4.95 -8.21 3.85
N THR A 56 -4.42 -8.30 2.63
CA THR A 56 -3.98 -7.13 1.87
C THR A 56 -5.21 -6.38 1.36
N GLN A 57 -5.27 -5.07 1.59
CA GLN A 57 -6.39 -4.22 1.19
C GLN A 57 -5.88 -2.91 0.61
N ILE A 58 -6.64 -2.33 -0.33
CA ILE A 58 -6.42 -0.99 -0.86
C ILE A 58 -7.58 -0.12 -0.40
N MET A 59 -7.30 1.12 -0.03
CA MET A 59 -8.34 2.05 0.40
C MET A 59 -8.12 3.40 -0.26
N ARG A 60 -9.19 4.00 -0.76
CA ARG A 60 -9.20 5.36 -1.28
C ARG A 60 -9.79 6.28 -0.20
N ILE A 61 -9.05 7.31 0.18
CA ILE A 61 -9.49 8.31 1.17
C ILE A 61 -10.00 9.53 0.42
N ILE A 62 -11.31 9.80 0.46
CA ILE A 62 -11.96 10.98 -0.15
C ILE A 62 -12.50 11.90 0.96
N ARG A 63 -12.58 13.21 0.69
CA ARG A 63 -12.97 14.25 1.66
C ARG A 63 -14.47 14.29 2.00
N THR A 64 -15.33 13.64 1.22
CA THR A 64 -16.79 13.65 1.38
C THR A 64 -17.27 12.38 2.09
N LYS A 65 -18.23 12.53 3.02
CA LYS A 65 -18.79 11.44 3.87
C LYS A 65 -19.69 10.44 3.11
N GLN A 66 -19.75 10.53 1.78
CA GLN A 66 -20.43 9.59 0.90
C GLN A 66 -19.36 8.94 0.02
N ASP A 67 -19.59 7.68 -0.31
CA ASP A 67 -18.77 6.78 -1.14
C ASP A 67 -17.77 5.92 -0.33
N GLU A 68 -18.25 4.79 0.20
CA GLU A 68 -18.53 3.52 -0.48
C GLU A 68 -17.25 2.70 -0.70
N THR A 69 -17.09 1.69 0.16
CA THR A 69 -16.19 0.55 0.01
C THR A 69 -16.47 -0.10 -1.36
N SER A 70 -15.55 -0.17 -2.33
CA SER A 70 -14.45 -1.16 -2.41
C SER A 70 -13.35 -0.82 -3.46
N LEU A 71 -12.07 -1.03 -3.09
CA LEU A 71 -10.94 -1.31 -4.01
C LEU A 71 -10.10 -2.43 -3.34
N GLU A 72 -10.01 -3.64 -3.87
CA GLU A 72 -9.41 -4.78 -3.18
C GLU A 72 -8.32 -5.44 -4.00
N LEU A 73 -7.25 -5.84 -3.31
CA LEU A 73 -6.29 -6.76 -3.87
C LEU A 73 -6.04 -7.92 -2.90
N CYS A 74 -6.50 -9.10 -3.34
CA CYS A 74 -6.50 -10.42 -2.71
C CYS A 74 -7.71 -10.82 -1.82
N GLY A 75 -8.85 -10.15 -2.05
CA GLY A 75 -10.21 -10.71 -1.99
C GLY A 75 -11.06 -10.37 -3.24
N LYS A 76 -10.69 -9.23 -3.88
CA LYS A 76 -11.10 -8.63 -5.17
C LYS A 76 -12.51 -8.03 -5.30
N GLU A 77 -12.55 -6.69 -5.28
CA GLU A 77 -13.07 -5.84 -6.36
C GLU A 77 -12.29 -4.52 -6.45
N ILE A 78 -11.81 -4.13 -7.64
CA ILE A 78 -11.02 -2.91 -7.92
C ILE A 78 -11.66 -2.17 -9.11
N GLU A 79 -11.92 -0.86 -9.01
CA GLU A 79 -12.24 0.08 -10.11
C GLU A 79 -10.99 0.69 -10.78
#